data_AF-A0A1C5MZQ1-F1
#
_entry.id   AF-A0A1C5MZQ1-F1
#
_cell.length_a   1.000
_cell.length_b   1.000
_cell.length_c   1.000
_cell.angle_alpha   90.00
_cell.angle_beta   90.00
_cell.angle_gamma   90.00
#
_symmetry.space_group_name_H-M   'P 1'
#
loop_
_entity.id
_entity.type
_entity.pdbx_description
1 polymer ?
#
loop_
_entity_poly.entity_id
_entity_poly.type
_entity_poly.pdbx_seq_one_letter_code
_entity_poly.pdbx_strand_id
1 'polypeptide(L)'
;MKVKVLGIQTVDYVSRKTGNPVKGVTLHSAFKDAQVEGESVSSIFVSDNLNLKCVAEIRPGMLVDVEYNNRGYVCDLAICK
;
A
#
# COMPACT_ATOMS: atom_id res chain seq x y z
N MET A 1 0.61 9.07 -5.28
CA MET A 1 2.01 8.61 -5.46
C MET A 1 1.97 7.35 -6.29
N LYS A 2 2.64 7.34 -7.46
CA LYS A 2 2.66 6.17 -8.33
C LYS A 2 3.80 5.23 -7.95
N VAL A 3 3.47 3.96 -7.70
CA VAL A 3 4.43 2.94 -7.30
C VAL A 3 4.22 1.66 -8.09
N LYS A 4 5.30 0.91 -8.33
CA LYS A 4 5.26 -0.44 -8.86
C LYS A 4 5.16 -1.44 -7.72
N VAL A 5 4.14 -2.29 -7.74
CA VAL A 5 3.98 -3.34 -6.73
C VAL A 5 4.96 -4.47 -7.02
N LEU A 6 5.78 -4.83 -6.04
CA LEU A 6 6.75 -5.91 -6.11
C LEU A 6 6.31 -7.15 -5.33
N GLY A 7 5.53 -6.95 -4.25
CA GLY A 7 5.03 -8.02 -3.42
C GLY A 7 3.77 -7.60 -2.66
N ILE A 8 2.99 -8.59 -2.25
CA ILE A 8 1.74 -8.39 -1.50
C ILE A 8 1.77 -9.32 -0.30
N GLN A 9 1.54 -8.75 0.88
CA GLN A 9 1.42 -9.49 2.13
C GLN A 9 0.04 -9.22 2.74
N THR A 10 -0.73 -10.27 3.00
CA THR A 10 -1.97 -10.16 3.77
C THR A 10 -1.64 -9.95 5.25
N VAL A 11 -2.37 -9.04 5.88
CA VAL A 11 -2.24 -8.71 7.31
C VAL A 11 -3.58 -8.95 7.98
N ASP A 12 -3.60 -9.81 8.99
CA ASP A 12 -4.78 -10.08 9.82
C ASP A 12 -4.30 -10.47 11.24
N TYR A 13 -4.28 -9.49 12.15
CA TYR A 13 -3.93 -9.74 13.55
C TYR A 13 -4.59 -8.73 14.48
N VAL A 14 -4.63 -9.04 15.78
CA VAL A 14 -5.07 -8.10 16.82
C VAL A 14 -3.85 -7.40 17.42
N SER A 15 -3.82 -6.08 17.35
CA SER A 15 -2.74 -5.27 17.90
C SER A 15 -2.66 -5.44 19.42
N ARG A 16 -1.53 -5.92 19.93
CA ARG A 16 -1.29 -6.02 21.38
C ARG A 16 -1.23 -4.65 22.08
N LYS A 17 -0.93 -3.58 21.33
CA LYS A 17 -0.82 -2.23 21.87
C LYS A 17 -2.17 -1.56 22.08
N THR A 18 -3.09 -1.76 21.15
CA THR A 18 -4.38 -1.05 21.10
C THR A 18 -5.58 -1.96 21.34
N GLY A 19 -5.41 -3.27 21.31
CA GLY A 19 -6.50 -4.26 21.35
C GLY A 19 -7.34 -4.32 20.08
N ASN A 20 -7.07 -3.46 19.10
CA ASN A 20 -7.88 -3.35 17.89
C ASN A 20 -7.41 -4.33 16.80
N PRO A 21 -8.35 -4.88 16.01
CA PRO A 21 -8.00 -5.67 14.83
C PRO A 21 -7.29 -4.78 13.80
N VAL A 22 -6.22 -5.33 13.22
CA VAL A 22 -5.47 -4.75 12.12
C VAL A 22 -5.59 -5.71 10.95
N LYS A 23 -6.42 -5.33 9.98
CA LYS A 23 -6.68 -6.10 8.78
C LYS A 23 -6.46 -5.26 7.53
N GLY A 24 -5.82 -5.87 6.53
CA GLY A 24 -5.48 -5.20 5.28
C GLY A 24 -4.43 -5.93 4.47
N VAL A 25 -3.81 -5.21 3.56
CA VAL A 25 -2.67 -5.69 2.78
C VAL A 25 -1.49 -4.72 2.89
N THR A 26 -0.29 -5.27 2.92
CA THR A 26 0.94 -4.51 2.74
C THR A 26 1.43 -4.69 1.31
N LEU A 27 1.56 -3.59 0.58
CA LEU A 27 2.15 -3.54 -0.75
C LEU A 27 3.64 -3.22 -0.62
N HIS A 28 4.50 -4.20 -0.88
CA HIS A 28 5.92 -3.96 -1.06
C HIS A 28 6.12 -3.36 -2.44
N SER A 29 6.64 -2.14 -2.50
CA SER A 29 6.57 -1.32 -3.71
C SER A 29 7.87 -0.60 -3.99
N ALA A 30 8.11 -0.30 -5.27
CA ALA A 30 9.22 0.49 -5.75
C ALA A 30 8.75 1.74 -6.50
N PHE A 31 9.50 2.84 -6.39
CA PHE A 31 9.19 4.11 -7.03
C PHE A 31 10.45 4.92 -7.32
N LYS A 32 10.31 5.92 -8.19
CA LYS A 32 11.40 6.85 -8.53
C LYS A 32 11.49 7.94 -7.47
N ASP A 33 12.71 8.17 -7.01
CA ASP A 33 13.08 9.24 -6.10
C ASP A 33 14.31 9.94 -6.69
N ALA A 34 14.33 11.28 -6.66
CA ALA A 34 15.38 12.07 -7.28
C ALA A 34 16.74 11.93 -6.57
N GLN A 35 16.74 11.48 -5.31
CA GLN A 35 17.94 11.32 -4.49
C GLN A 35 18.45 9.87 -4.44
N VAL A 36 17.81 8.95 -5.16
CA VAL A 36 18.15 7.53 -5.16
C VAL A 36 18.63 7.10 -6.54
N GLU A 37 19.84 6.55 -6.61
CA GLU A 37 20.30 5.83 -7.79
C GLU A 37 19.59 4.46 -7.86
N GLY A 38 18.76 4.26 -8.88
CA GLY A 38 17.96 3.04 -9.06
C GLY A 38 16.47 3.22 -8.76
N GLU A 39 15.94 2.44 -7.81
CA GLU A 39 14.56 2.54 -7.33
C GLU A 39 14.54 2.64 -5.80
N SER A 40 13.75 3.57 -5.27
CA SER A 40 13.42 3.60 -3.85
C SER A 40 12.39 2.53 -3.55
N VAL A 41 12.52 1.85 -2.41
CA VAL A 41 11.62 0.76 -2.01
C VAL A 41 10.97 1.08 -0.67
N SER A 42 9.68 0.80 -0.56
CA SER A 42 8.92 0.98 0.68
C SER A 42 7.76 0.00 0.77
N SER A 43 7.19 -0.11 1.96
CA SER A 43 6.00 -0.92 2.23
C SER A 43 4.83 -0.01 2.55
N ILE A 44 3.70 -0.23 1.88
CA ILE A 44 2.50 0.60 2.00
C ILE A 44 1.38 -0.27 2.55
N PHE A 45 0.92 0.04 3.76
CA PHE A 45 -0.22 -0.65 4.36
C PHE A 45 -1.53 -0.02 3.89
N VAL A 46 -2.41 -0.84 3.33
CA VAL A 46 -3.77 -0.48 2.91
C VAL A 46 -4.75 -1.22 3.81
N SER A 47 -5.54 -0.48 4.58
CA SER A 47 -6.50 -1.06 5.52
C SER A 47 -7.77 -1.52 4.80
N ASP A 48 -8.30 -2.68 5.21
CA ASP A 48 -9.61 -3.16 4.75
C ASP A 48 -10.75 -2.19 5.09
N ASN A 49 -10.59 -1.36 6.13
CA ASN A 49 -11.59 -0.37 6.54
C ASN A 49 -11.85 0.72 5.48
N LEU A 50 -10.93 0.88 4.51
CA LEU A 50 -11.13 1.80 3.39
C LEU A 50 -12.11 1.25 2.34
N ASN A 51 -12.46 -0.05 2.39
CA ASN A 51 -13.38 -0.72 1.47
C ASN A 51 -13.05 -0.52 -0.03
N LEU A 52 -11.76 -0.43 -0.35
CA LEU A 52 -11.27 -0.23 -1.71
C LEU A 52 -11.32 -1.54 -2.50
N LYS A 53 -12.29 -1.66 -3.41
CA LYS A 53 -12.52 -2.89 -4.19
C LYS A 53 -11.31 -3.29 -5.06
N CYS A 54 -10.57 -2.31 -5.56
CA CYS A 54 -9.40 -2.52 -6.43
C CYS A 54 -8.28 -3.31 -5.74
N VAL A 55 -8.22 -3.33 -4.41
CA VAL A 55 -7.16 -4.00 -3.65
C VAL A 55 -7.08 -5.50 -3.99
N ALA A 56 -8.22 -6.15 -4.20
CA ALA A 56 -8.30 -7.56 -4.55
C ALA A 56 -7.78 -7.88 -5.96
N GLU A 57 -7.70 -6.87 -6.83
CA GLU A 57 -7.27 -7.00 -8.22
C GLU A 57 -5.77 -6.76 -8.41
N ILE A 58 -5.12 -6.12 -7.43
CA ILE A 58 -3.68 -5.79 -7.50
C ILE A 58 -2.85 -7.06 -7.51
N ARG A 59 -1.83 -7.09 -8.37
CA ARG A 59 -0.84 -8.17 -8.50
C ARG A 59 0.56 -7.56 -8.56
N PRO A 60 1.61 -8.30 -8.15
CA PRO A 60 2.99 -7.90 -8.41
C PRO A 60 3.21 -7.59 -9.90
N GLY A 61 4.00 -6.56 -10.18
CA GLY A 61 4.25 -6.01 -11.51
C GLY A 61 3.34 -4.84 -11.89
N MET A 62 2.19 -4.67 -11.23
CA MET A 62 1.25 -3.59 -11.56
C MET A 62 1.72 -2.23 -11.02
N LEU A 63 1.33 -1.17 -11.72
CA LEU A 63 1.50 0.21 -11.27
C LEU A 63 0.21 0.67 -10.59
N VAL A 64 0.33 1.26 -9.40
CA VAL A 64 -0.80 1.79 -8.65
C VAL A 64 -0.51 3.22 -8.22
N ASP A 65 -1.55 4.05 -8.15
CA ASP A 65 -1.50 5.38 -7.57
C ASP A 65 -2.10 5.35 -6.17
N VAL A 66 -1.30 5.73 -5.18
CA VAL A 66 -1.63 5.72 -3.75
C VAL A 66 -1.84 7.14 -3.27
N GLU A 67 -3.01 7.42 -2.68
CA GLU A 67 -3.28 8.72 -2.07
C GLU A 67 -3.16 8.64 -0.55
N TYR A 68 -2.54 9.67 0.04
CA TYR A 68 -2.38 9.82 1.48
C TYR A 68 -3.13 11.04 1.96
N ASN A 69 -3.76 10.93 3.12
CA ASN A 69 -4.33 12.07 3.80
C ASN A 69 -3.24 12.94 4.46
N ASN A 70 -3.63 14.09 5.00
CA ASN A 70 -2.73 15.03 5.69
C ASN A 70 -2.04 14.46 6.95
N ARG A 71 -2.44 13.27 7.42
CA ARG A 71 -1.82 12.56 8.56
C ARG A 71 -0.87 11.44 8.09
N GLY A 72 -0.70 11.27 6.79
CA GLY A 72 0.18 10.24 6.20
C GLY A 72 -0.42 8.84 6.16
N TYR A 73 -1.74 8.68 6.36
CA TYR A 73 -2.41 7.39 6.15
C TYR A 73 -2.93 7.30 4.73
N VAL A 74 -2.88 6.09 4.15
CA VAL A 74 -3.53 5.82 2.86
C VAL A 74 -5.02 6.10 3.00
N CYS A 75 -5.57 6.84 2.03
CA CYS A 75 -7.00 7.14 1.96
C CYS A 75 -7.65 6.72 0.64
N ASP A 76 -6.87 6.59 -0.44
CA ASP A 76 -7.35 6.06 -1.71
C ASP A 76 -6.25 5.28 -2.45
N LEU A 77 -6.67 4.45 -3.40
CA LEU A 77 -5.81 3.59 -4.22
C LEU A 77 -6.45 3.32 -5.58
N ALA A 78 -5.70 3.56 -6.66
CA ALA A 78 -6.16 3.28 -8.02
C ALA A 78 -5.12 2.46 -8.80
N ILE A 79 -5.60 1.49 -9.59
CA ILE A 79 -4.75 0.78 -10.56
C ILE A 79 -4.52 1.70 -11.75
N CYS A 80 -3.25 1.90 -12.13
CA CYS A 80 -2.92 2.65 -13.35
C CYS A 80 -3.08 1.73 -14.57
N LYS A 81 -3.67 2.27 -15.64
CA LYS A 81 -3.77 1.61 -16.94
C LYS A 81 -2.50 1.78 -17.76
#